data_AF-A0A2V5J4R8-F1
#
_entry.id   AF-A0A2V5J4R8-F1
#
_cell.length_a   1.000
_cell.length_b   1.000
_cell.length_c   1.000
_cell.angle_alpha   90.00
_cell.angle_beta   90.00
_cell.angle_gamma   90.00
#
_symmetry.space_group_name_H-M   'P 1'
#
loop_
_entity.id
_entity.type
_entity.pdbx_description
1 polymer ?
#
loop_
_entity_poly.entity_id
_entity_poly.type
_entity_poly.pdbx_seq_one_letter_code
_entity_poly.pdbx_strand_id
1 'polypeptide(L)'
;MVVEALVPSAFADGEFDLTLVSYFLFAYQDRLGYEFHRDSIFEIMRVTRGEARIYPTVTFEAQSSEYVPMLRSDLALQHFAFTEVKTDFEFLVNSNSFLRVTRD
;
A
#
# COMPACT_ATOMS: atom_id res chain seq x y z
N MET A 1 10.08 7.76 -5.37
CA MET A 1 10.14 6.77 -6.47
C MET A 1 8.74 6.24 -6.73
N VAL A 2 8.33 6.10 -7.99
CA VAL A 2 7.16 5.27 -8.34
C VAL A 2 7.68 3.84 -8.39
N VAL A 3 7.30 3.02 -7.42
CA VAL A 3 7.73 1.63 -7.37
C VAL A 3 6.73 0.80 -8.15
N GLU A 4 7.15 0.25 -9.29
CA GLU A 4 6.52 -0.96 -9.83
C GLU A 4 6.97 -2.11 -8.92
N ALA A 5 6.08 -2.54 -8.02
CA ALA A 5 6.46 -3.42 -6.91
C ALA A 5 6.78 -4.83 -7.42
N LEU A 6 8.08 -5.12 -7.47
CA LEU A 6 8.62 -6.47 -7.54
C LEU A 6 9.17 -6.81 -6.15
N VAL A 7 8.64 -7.87 -5.56
CA VAL A 7 9.16 -8.46 -4.31
C VAL A 7 9.99 -9.68 -4.70
N PRO A 8 11.30 -9.76 -4.35
CA PRO A 8 12.12 -8.75 -3.67
C PRO A 8 12.64 -7.65 -4.62
N SER A 9 12.89 -6.46 -4.09
CA SER A 9 13.53 -5.35 -4.81
C SER A 9 15.04 -5.30 -4.56
N ALA A 10 15.78 -4.63 -5.45
CA ALA A 10 17.23 -4.46 -5.33
C ALA A 10 17.66 -3.28 -4.45
N PHE A 11 16.70 -2.59 -3.82
CA PHE A 11 16.96 -1.41 -3.00
C PHE A 11 17.47 -1.78 -1.61
N ALA A 12 18.29 -0.91 -1.05
CA ALA A 12 18.79 -1.03 0.31
C ALA A 12 17.67 -0.76 1.34
N ASP A 13 17.87 -1.27 2.56
CA ASP A 13 16.99 -0.96 3.68
C ASP A 13 16.98 0.55 3.93
N GLY A 14 15.79 1.12 4.02
CA GLY A 14 15.60 2.54 4.30
C GLY A 14 16.17 3.49 3.24
N GLU A 15 16.36 3.05 2.00
CA GLU A 15 16.91 3.89 0.92
C GLU A 15 16.08 5.15 0.64
N PHE A 16 14.76 5.12 0.92
CA PHE A 16 13.85 6.22 0.62
C PHE A 16 13.16 6.79 1.86
N ASP A 17 13.03 8.12 1.93
CA ASP A 17 12.17 8.77 2.94
C ASP A 17 10.67 8.54 2.67
N LEU A 18 10.28 8.47 1.40
CA LEU A 18 8.89 8.38 0.94
C LEU A 18 8.77 7.44 -0.25
N THR A 19 7.89 6.46 -0.14
CA THR A 19 7.53 5.55 -1.24
C THR A 19 6.08 5.77 -1.67
N LEU A 20 5.86 5.89 -2.99
CA LEU A 20 4.54 6.08 -3.56
C LEU A 20 4.20 4.88 -4.45
N VAL A 21 3.07 4.26 -4.16
CA VAL A 21 2.49 3.17 -4.95
C VAL A 21 1.20 3.69 -5.55
N SER A 22 1.13 3.68 -6.87
CA SER A 22 -0.10 3.98 -7.61
C SER A 22 -0.96 2.71 -7.68
N TYR A 23 -1.76 2.53 -8.73
CA TYR A 23 -2.82 1.51 -8.85
C TYR A 23 -2.44 0.03 -8.66
N PHE A 24 -1.19 -0.31 -8.36
CA PHE A 24 -0.70 -1.68 -8.41
C PHE A 24 -1.32 -2.64 -7.38
N LEU A 25 -1.52 -2.23 -6.13
CA LEU A 25 -1.96 -3.15 -5.08
C LEU A 25 -3.49 -3.35 -5.12
N PHE A 26 -4.23 -2.45 -4.47
CA PHE A 26 -5.64 -2.66 -4.20
C PHE A 26 -6.54 -2.68 -5.45
N ALA A 27 -6.14 -2.00 -6.53
CA ALA A 27 -6.88 -2.07 -7.79
C ALA A 27 -6.82 -3.47 -8.42
N TYR A 28 -5.76 -4.23 -8.16
CA TYR A 28 -5.53 -5.58 -8.68
C TYR A 28 -5.82 -6.69 -7.66
N GLN A 29 -6.60 -6.45 -6.60
CA GLN A 29 -6.85 -7.47 -5.57
C GLN A 29 -7.46 -8.77 -6.10
N ASP A 30 -8.26 -8.72 -7.18
CA ASP A 30 -8.81 -9.90 -7.83
C ASP A 30 -7.77 -10.76 -8.56
N ARG A 31 -6.55 -10.22 -8.76
CA ARG A 31 -5.43 -10.89 -9.44
C ARG A 31 -4.25 -11.18 -8.51
N LEU A 32 -4.07 -10.36 -7.48
CA LEU A 32 -2.97 -10.43 -6.53
C LEU A 32 -3.55 -10.81 -5.17
N GLY A 33 -3.25 -12.00 -4.67
CA GLY A 33 -3.80 -12.47 -3.40
C GLY A 33 -3.31 -11.67 -2.18
N TYR A 34 -3.94 -11.91 -1.04
CA TYR A 34 -3.61 -11.23 0.21
C TYR A 34 -2.14 -11.41 0.64
N GLU A 35 -1.56 -12.61 0.50
CA GLU A 35 -0.15 -12.85 0.87
C GLU A 35 0.79 -11.96 0.08
N PHE A 36 0.53 -11.78 -1.23
CA PHE A 36 1.30 -10.87 -2.07
C PHE A 36 1.20 -9.43 -1.57
N HIS A 37 0.00 -8.98 -1.16
CA HIS A 37 -0.20 -7.64 -0.61
C HIS A 37 0.58 -7.45 0.70
N ARG A 38 0.48 -8.41 1.62
CA ARG A 38 1.21 -8.39 2.90
C ARG A 38 2.72 -8.32 2.67
N ASP A 39 3.24 -9.20 1.81
CA ASP A 39 4.67 -9.27 1.51
C ASP A 39 5.15 -8.00 0.78
N SER A 40 4.29 -7.40 -0.04
CA SER A 40 4.54 -6.08 -0.64
C SER A 40 4.62 -4.97 0.42
N ILE A 41 3.74 -4.95 1.44
CA ILE A 41 3.84 -3.98 2.54
C ILE A 41 5.18 -4.13 3.27
N PHE A 42 5.62 -5.36 3.56
CA PHE A 42 6.92 -5.58 4.17
C PHE A 42 8.06 -5.04 3.32
N GLU A 43 8.07 -5.34 2.04
CA GLU A 43 9.15 -4.90 1.14
C GLU A 43 9.14 -3.38 0.95
N ILE A 44 7.97 -2.78 0.74
CA ILE A 44 7.80 -1.33 0.64
C ILE A 44 8.32 -0.66 1.92
N MET A 45 7.95 -1.18 3.08
CA MET A 45 8.38 -0.59 4.35
C MET A 45 9.85 -0.88 4.64
N ARG A 46 10.42 -2.02 4.20
CA ARG A 46 11.86 -2.31 4.31
C ARG A 46 12.70 -1.21 3.67
N VAL A 47 12.34 -0.79 2.46
CA VAL A 47 13.08 0.24 1.70
C VAL A 47 12.70 1.67 2.11
N THR A 48 11.69 1.84 2.97
CA THR A 48 11.14 3.15 3.36
C THR A 48 11.47 3.51 4.81
N ARG A 49 12.17 4.62 5.01
CA ARG A 49 12.49 5.20 6.32
C ARG A 49 11.31 5.94 6.95
N GLY A 50 10.60 6.74 6.16
CA GLY A 50 9.51 7.60 6.65
C GLY A 50 8.16 6.92 6.47
N GLU A 51 7.51 7.18 5.34
CA GLU A 51 6.17 6.69 5.08
C GLU A 51 5.98 6.16 3.66
N ALA A 52 5.07 5.21 3.51
CA ALA A 52 4.56 4.80 2.21
C ALA A 52 3.14 5.32 2.01
N ARG A 53 2.79 5.68 0.78
CA ARG A 53 1.42 6.05 0.38
C ARG A 53 1.00 5.15 -0.78
N ILE A 54 -0.06 4.40 -0.56
CA ILE A 54 -0.56 3.39 -1.50
C ILE A 54 -1.94 3.83 -1.97
N TYR A 55 -2.03 4.20 -3.24
CA TYR A 55 -3.23 4.74 -3.86
C TYR A 55 -3.69 3.85 -5.02
N PRO A 56 -4.99 3.61 -5.22
CA PRO A 56 -6.10 4.00 -4.37
C PRO A 56 -6.44 2.90 -3.35
N THR A 57 -7.32 3.15 -2.38
CA THR A 57 -7.83 2.09 -1.47
C THR A 57 -9.03 1.30 -2.01
N VAL A 58 -9.27 1.35 -3.33
CA VAL A 58 -10.40 0.70 -4.01
C VAL A 58 -9.95 -0.23 -5.15
N THR A 59 -10.83 -1.14 -5.58
CA THR A 59 -10.69 -1.95 -6.79
C THR A 59 -10.92 -1.14 -8.07
N PHE A 60 -10.71 -1.76 -9.24
CA PHE A 60 -11.18 -1.22 -10.52
C PHE A 60 -12.71 -1.11 -10.62
N GLU A 61 -13.46 -1.91 -9.86
CA GLU A 61 -14.92 -1.88 -9.72
C GLU A 61 -15.39 -0.82 -8.71
N ALA A 62 -14.51 0.10 -8.30
CA ALA A 62 -14.79 1.19 -7.36
C ALA A 62 -15.30 0.72 -5.98
N GLN A 63 -14.97 -0.51 -5.59
CA GLN A 63 -15.28 -1.07 -4.27
C GLN A 63 -14.10 -0.90 -3.33
N SER A 64 -14.36 -0.58 -2.06
CA SER A 64 -13.31 -0.57 -1.03
C SER A 64 -12.61 -1.93 -0.97
N SER A 65 -11.28 -1.92 -0.94
CA SER A 65 -10.52 -3.16 -0.87
C SER A 65 -10.70 -3.84 0.48
N GLU A 66 -11.01 -5.14 0.47
CA GLU A 66 -11.10 -5.94 1.69
C GLU A 66 -9.72 -6.13 2.35
N TYR A 67 -8.64 -5.94 1.59
CA TYR A 67 -7.29 -6.07 2.11
C TYR A 67 -6.86 -4.91 3.01
N VAL A 68 -7.48 -3.73 2.90
CA VAL A 68 -7.19 -2.61 3.81
C VAL A 68 -7.50 -2.96 5.27
N PRO A 69 -8.72 -3.43 5.64
CA PRO A 69 -8.99 -3.88 7.00
C PRO A 69 -8.25 -5.16 7.40
N MET A 70 -7.95 -6.05 6.45
CA MET A 70 -7.14 -7.25 6.74
C MET A 70 -5.70 -6.89 7.14
N LEU A 71 -5.04 -6.00 6.39
CA LEU A 71 -3.69 -5.52 6.70
C LEU A 71 -3.61 -4.87 8.08
N ARG A 72 -4.63 -4.09 8.46
CA ARG A 72 -4.75 -3.47 9.80
C ARG A 72 -4.86 -4.49 10.93
N SER A 73 -5.41 -5.67 10.64
CA SER A 73 -5.68 -6.72 11.62
C SER A 73 -4.64 -7.84 11.60
N ASP A 74 -3.66 -7.77 10.70
CA ASP A 74 -2.61 -8.77 10.56
C ASP A 74 -1.56 -8.60 11.66
N LEU A 75 -1.44 -9.62 12.51
CA LEU A 75 -0.48 -9.64 13.61
C LEU A 75 0.96 -9.49 13.14
N ALA A 76 1.28 -9.92 11.91
CA ALA A 76 2.62 -9.76 11.35
C ALA A 76 2.93 -8.29 11.05
N LEU A 77 1.90 -7.45 10.81
CA LEU A 77 2.04 -6.05 10.45
C LEU A 77 1.80 -5.08 11.62
N GLN A 78 1.68 -5.59 12.86
CA GLN A 78 1.36 -4.79 14.05
C GLN A 78 2.39 -3.69 14.40
N HIS A 79 3.56 -3.70 13.78
CA HIS A 79 4.60 -2.67 13.95
C HIS A 79 4.50 -1.55 12.90
N PHE A 80 3.46 -1.59 12.07
CA PHE A 80 3.11 -0.53 11.14
C PHE A 80 1.76 0.08 11.49
N ALA A 81 1.69 1.41 11.43
CA ALA A 81 0.43 2.14 11.48
C ALA A 81 -0.15 2.33 10.08
N PHE A 82 -1.44 2.07 9.94
CA PHE A 82 -2.19 2.17 8.69
C PHE A 82 -3.29 3.24 8.79
N THR A 83 -3.06 4.41 8.21
CA THR A 83 -4.04 5.51 8.18
C THR A 83 -4.58 5.69 6.78
N GLU A 84 -5.89 5.66 6.60
CA GLU A 84 -6.50 6.03 5.32
C GLU A 84 -6.68 7.54 5.27
N VAL A 85 -6.14 8.18 4.23
CA VAL A 85 -6.10 9.64 4.09
C VAL A 85 -6.84 10.03 2.82
N LYS A 86 -7.76 10.99 2.93
CA LYS A 86 -8.49 11.54 1.79
C LYS A 86 -7.60 12.44 0.93
N THR A 87 -7.88 12.47 -0.36
CA THR A 87 -7.21 13.32 -1.35
C THR A 87 -8.25 13.90 -2.30
N ASP A 88 -7.98 15.09 -2.82
CA ASP A 88 -8.85 15.78 -3.79
C ASP A 88 -8.70 15.20 -5.22
N PHE A 89 -7.80 14.23 -5.40
CA PHE A 89 -7.60 13.49 -6.64
C PHE A 89 -8.48 12.24 -6.70
N GLU A 90 -9.31 12.13 -7.73
CA GLU A 90 -10.21 11.00 -7.97
C GLU A 90 -10.27 10.70 -9.47
N PHE A 91 -9.62 9.61 -9.89
CA PHE A 91 -9.60 9.21 -11.30
C PHE A 91 -10.64 8.11 -11.60
N LEU A 92 -10.81 7.17 -10.67
CA LEU A 92 -11.92 6.21 -10.63
C LEU A 92 -12.94 6.65 -9.57
N VAL A 93 -14.19 6.26 -9.72
CA VAL A 93 -15.21 6.47 -8.67
C VAL A 93 -14.69 5.89 -7.34
N ASN A 94 -14.87 6.65 -6.26
CA ASN A 94 -14.44 6.34 -4.89
C ASN A 94 -12.91 6.27 -4.69
N SER A 95 -12.09 6.55 -5.70
CA SER A 95 -10.63 6.57 -5.59
C SER A 95 -10.10 7.88 -5.00
N ASN A 96 -10.72 8.37 -3.93
CA ASN A 96 -10.36 9.64 -3.28
C ASN A 96 -9.64 9.43 -1.94
N SER A 97 -8.98 8.28 -1.78
CA SER A 97 -8.12 7.99 -0.63
C SER A 97 -6.91 7.13 -0.99
N PHE A 98 -5.85 7.30 -0.21
CA PHE A 98 -4.69 6.42 -0.19
C PHE A 98 -4.48 5.86 1.23
N LEU A 99 -3.86 4.69 1.31
CA LEU A 99 -3.41 4.12 2.57
C LEU A 99 -2.00 4.66 2.87
N ARG A 100 -1.86 5.38 3.98
CA ARG A 100 -0.57 5.79 4.54
C ARG A 100 -0.08 4.71 5.49
N VAL A 101 1.16 4.27 5.30
CA VAL A 101 1.83 3.28 6.15
C VAL A 101 3.07 3.93 6.77
N THR A 102 3.18 3.86 8.10
CA THR A 102 4.36 4.34 8.86
C THR A 102 4.81 3.26 9.83
N ARG A 103 6.06 3.32 10.28
CA ARG A 103 6.50 2.57 11.46
C ARG A 103 5.94 3.26 12.71
N ASP A 104 5.41 2.49 13.65
CA ASP A 104 5.02 3.01 14.97
C ASP A 104 6.25 3.45 15.80
#